data_AF-A0A167XJL3-F1
#
_entry.id   AF-A0A167XJL3-F1
#
_cell.length_a   1.000
_cell.length_b   1.000
_cell.length_c   1.000
_cell.angle_alpha   90.00
_cell.angle_beta   90.00
_cell.angle_gamma   90.00
#
_symmetry.space_group_name_H-M   'P 1'
#
loop_
_entity.id
_entity.type
_entity.pdbx_description
1 polymer ?
#
loop_
_entity_poly.entity_id
_entity_poly.type
_entity_poly.pdbx_seq_one_letter_code
_entity_poly.pdbx_strand_id
1 'polypeptide(L)'
;MLPLYQAFPSHVRAALADNPDLESCLSSSESPSPLESPCGQSASFPSGIPSYKVFAFTFWPRAAHPFGAQWTLSPEDYKALGDGANTYLGYSVEATCKQHPFVPHAERSANEAYILAKLLSFFLPERDRAWTPEMLNEATRATGIAYISGSTNDTQTRDGPAPQEPAPMWAVPELPEKYTNEGRRPQFEFLERLAEMRVLIGMGNPITSPTPYDALCLGVPFINPILFWDSENPADRSHWWTQHAPLSRLDPPYVYNVFANDLEGFVSAIKGAVDNPIQSFVLDDMKIQSVERRLHAILQHDWDGEATRLGWSSKLQ
;
A
#
# COMPACT_ATOMS: atom_id res chain seq x y z
N MET A 1 -34.18 -2.48 8.48
CA MET A 1 -34.09 -2.56 7.01
C MET A 1 -33.22 -3.77 6.70
N LEU A 2 -33.72 -4.77 5.96
CA LEU A 2 -32.91 -5.95 5.62
C LEU A 2 -31.82 -5.56 4.61
N PRO A 3 -30.55 -5.99 4.79
CA PRO A 3 -29.51 -5.85 3.78
C PRO A 3 -29.92 -6.48 2.43
N LEU A 4 -29.56 -5.84 1.32
CA LEU A 4 -29.98 -6.24 -0.03
C LEU A 4 -29.60 -7.70 -0.37
N TYR A 5 -28.45 -8.17 0.10
CA TYR A 5 -28.00 -9.55 -0.14
C TYR A 5 -28.89 -10.60 0.55
N GLN A 6 -29.53 -10.24 1.68
CA GLN A 6 -30.45 -11.13 2.39
C GLN A 6 -31.80 -11.24 1.70
N ALA A 7 -32.19 -10.22 0.93
CA ALA A 7 -33.41 -10.25 0.13
C ALA A 7 -33.26 -11.11 -1.14
N PHE A 8 -32.04 -11.23 -1.70
CA PHE A 8 -31.79 -11.94 -2.96
C PHE A 8 -30.48 -12.76 -2.93
N PRO A 9 -30.33 -13.72 -2.02
CA PRO A 9 -29.06 -14.45 -1.83
C PRO A 9 -28.65 -15.26 -3.07
N SER A 10 -29.62 -15.75 -3.84
CA SER A 10 -29.38 -16.46 -5.10
C SER A 10 -28.78 -15.57 -6.20
N HIS A 11 -28.90 -14.24 -6.08
CA HIS A 11 -28.37 -13.27 -7.05
C HIS A 11 -26.98 -12.76 -6.67
N VAL A 12 -26.48 -13.10 -5.47
CA VAL A 12 -25.11 -12.77 -5.07
C VAL A 12 -24.15 -13.59 -5.92
N ARG A 13 -23.30 -12.87 -6.68
CA ARG A 13 -22.23 -13.45 -7.50
C ARG A 13 -20.94 -13.62 -6.70
N ALA A 14 -20.60 -12.62 -5.91
CA ALA A 14 -19.50 -12.62 -4.97
C ALA A 14 -19.78 -11.62 -3.84
N ALA A 15 -19.17 -11.84 -2.68
CA ALA A 15 -19.07 -10.90 -1.57
C ALA A 15 -17.59 -10.71 -1.25
N LEU A 16 -17.16 -9.45 -1.11
CA LEU A 16 -15.80 -9.11 -0.71
C LEU A 16 -15.87 -8.60 0.72
N ALA A 17 -15.04 -9.16 1.59
CA ALA A 17 -14.96 -8.80 3.00
C ALA A 17 -13.49 -8.62 3.39
N ASP A 18 -13.23 -7.77 4.38
CA ASP A 18 -11.93 -7.82 5.06
C ASP A 18 -11.86 -9.06 5.97
N ASN A 19 -10.72 -9.31 6.61
CA ASN A 19 -10.54 -10.53 7.41
C ASN A 19 -11.51 -10.59 8.60
N PRO A 20 -11.69 -9.54 9.43
CA PRO A 20 -12.67 -9.57 10.51
C PRO A 20 -14.10 -9.83 10.04
N ASP A 21 -14.54 -9.18 8.97
CA ASP A 21 -15.89 -9.37 8.42
C ASP A 21 -16.06 -10.76 7.81
N LEU A 22 -15.02 -11.31 7.20
CA LEU A 22 -15.02 -12.68 6.70
C LEU A 22 -15.18 -13.68 7.85
N GLU A 23 -14.37 -13.55 8.90
CA GLU A 23 -14.44 -14.43 10.08
C GLU A 23 -15.82 -14.36 10.72
N SER A 24 -16.37 -13.16 10.91
CA SER A 24 -17.72 -12.97 11.43
C SER A 24 -18.76 -13.63 10.51
N CYS A 25 -18.66 -13.40 9.19
CA CYS A 25 -19.59 -13.95 8.21
C CYS A 25 -19.60 -15.48 8.16
N LEU A 26 -18.41 -16.10 8.22
CA LEU A 26 -18.22 -17.55 8.12
C LEU A 26 -18.30 -18.28 9.47
N SER A 27 -18.32 -17.55 10.59
CA SER A 27 -18.44 -18.14 11.92
C SER A 27 -19.79 -18.85 12.08
N SER A 28 -19.75 -20.09 12.55
CA SER A 28 -20.94 -20.93 12.75
C SER A 28 -21.57 -20.72 14.13
N SER A 29 -21.31 -19.60 14.83
CA SER A 29 -21.67 -19.51 16.24
C SER A 29 -23.19 -19.45 16.44
N GLU A 30 -23.72 -20.38 17.23
CA GLU A 30 -25.14 -20.52 17.57
C GLU A 30 -25.67 -19.42 18.52
N SER A 31 -24.82 -18.45 18.87
CA SER A 31 -25.16 -17.30 19.72
C SER A 31 -24.59 -16.04 19.11
N PRO A 32 -25.20 -15.53 18.02
CA PRO A 32 -24.86 -14.22 17.53
C PRO A 32 -25.08 -13.22 18.67
N SER A 33 -24.07 -12.39 18.94
CA SER A 33 -24.36 -11.08 19.51
C SER A 33 -25.51 -10.46 18.71
N PRO A 34 -26.48 -9.75 19.32
CA PRO A 34 -27.56 -9.10 18.58
C PRO A 34 -27.08 -8.07 17.53
N LEU A 35 -25.76 -7.81 17.45
CA LEU A 35 -25.09 -7.00 16.43
C LEU A 35 -24.34 -7.80 15.34
N GLU A 36 -24.20 -9.12 15.44
CA GLU A 36 -23.41 -9.95 14.51
C GLU A 36 -24.30 -11.04 13.90
N SER A 37 -24.85 -10.81 12.71
CA SER A 37 -25.58 -11.85 11.98
C SER A 37 -24.60 -12.62 11.11
N PRO A 38 -24.50 -13.96 11.22
CA PRO A 38 -23.75 -14.74 10.25
C PRO A 38 -24.31 -14.46 8.85
N CYS A 39 -23.42 -14.24 7.90
CA CYS A 39 -23.78 -13.92 6.51
C CYS A 39 -23.64 -15.15 5.60
N GLY A 40 -22.81 -16.11 6.03
CA GLY A 40 -22.56 -17.37 5.37
C GLY A 40 -23.76 -18.32 5.43
N GLN A 41 -23.87 -19.15 4.40
CA GLN A 41 -24.87 -20.21 4.34
C GLN A 41 -24.59 -21.29 5.39
N SER A 42 -25.62 -21.65 6.16
CA SER A 42 -25.54 -22.70 7.19
C SER A 42 -26.88 -23.42 7.36
N ALA A 43 -26.94 -24.45 8.21
CA ALA A 43 -28.18 -25.12 8.56
C ALA A 43 -29.21 -24.17 9.22
N SER A 44 -28.75 -23.24 10.06
CA SER A 44 -29.59 -22.24 10.73
C SER A 44 -29.90 -21.03 9.84
N PHE A 45 -29.11 -20.81 8.78
CA PHE A 45 -29.31 -19.75 7.80
C PHE A 45 -29.13 -20.27 6.36
N PRO A 46 -30.09 -21.08 5.85
CA PRO A 46 -29.97 -21.76 4.56
C PRO A 46 -30.00 -20.79 3.37
N SER A 47 -30.53 -19.58 3.59
CA SER A 47 -30.53 -18.46 2.64
C SER A 47 -29.26 -17.60 2.71
N GLY A 48 -28.25 -17.97 3.50
CA GLY A 48 -26.97 -17.26 3.55
C GLY A 48 -26.17 -17.37 2.25
N ILE A 49 -25.08 -16.61 2.18
CA ILE A 49 -24.18 -16.60 1.04
C ILE A 49 -23.32 -17.87 1.09
N PRO A 50 -23.29 -18.71 0.03
CA PRO A 50 -22.37 -19.84 -0.02
C PRO A 50 -20.93 -19.38 0.19
N SER A 51 -20.17 -20.06 1.06
CA SER A 51 -18.82 -19.65 1.45
C SER A 51 -17.86 -19.51 0.26
N TYR A 52 -18.03 -20.30 -0.80
CA TYR A 52 -17.22 -20.18 -2.03
C TYR A 52 -17.42 -18.88 -2.81
N LYS A 53 -18.48 -18.11 -2.50
CA LYS A 53 -18.75 -16.79 -3.08
C LYS A 53 -18.19 -15.65 -2.22
N VAL A 54 -17.70 -15.93 -1.02
CA VAL A 54 -17.11 -14.91 -0.15
C VAL A 54 -15.61 -14.90 -0.37
N PHE A 55 -15.03 -13.71 -0.52
CA PHE A 55 -13.61 -13.51 -0.75
C PHE A 55 -13.04 -12.63 0.35
N ALA A 56 -11.89 -13.01 0.89
CA ALA A 56 -11.09 -12.10 1.71
C ALA A 56 -10.40 -11.09 0.79
N PHE A 57 -10.47 -9.80 1.10
CA PHE A 57 -9.55 -8.82 0.54
C PHE A 57 -8.53 -8.45 1.61
N THR A 58 -7.27 -8.80 1.39
CA THR A 58 -6.17 -8.50 2.30
C THR A 58 -5.07 -7.77 1.56
N PHE A 59 -4.46 -6.81 2.24
CA PHE A 59 -3.37 -6.06 1.66
C PHE A 59 -2.11 -6.92 1.48
N TRP A 60 -1.96 -8.00 2.26
CA TRP A 60 -0.70 -8.73 2.41
C TRP A 60 -0.70 -10.07 1.67
N PRO A 61 0.48 -10.62 1.33
CA PRO A 61 0.61 -11.81 0.47
C PRO A 61 0.11 -13.13 1.09
N ARG A 62 -0.17 -13.14 2.39
CA ARG A 62 -0.64 -14.34 3.09
C ARG A 62 -2.11 -14.60 2.78
N ALA A 63 -2.46 -15.87 2.61
CA ALA A 63 -3.84 -16.30 2.48
C ALA A 63 -4.62 -15.93 3.74
N ALA A 64 -5.84 -15.43 3.56
CA ALA A 64 -6.72 -15.01 4.65
C ALA A 64 -8.12 -15.64 4.57
N HIS A 65 -8.35 -16.53 3.58
CA HIS A 65 -9.60 -17.25 3.43
C HIS A 65 -9.43 -18.74 3.79
N PRO A 66 -10.42 -19.41 4.41
CA PRO A 66 -10.36 -20.84 4.72
C PRO A 66 -10.11 -21.74 3.49
N PHE A 67 -10.54 -21.31 2.30
CA PHE A 67 -10.29 -22.02 1.03
C PHE A 67 -8.91 -21.73 0.43
N GLY A 68 -8.08 -20.94 1.12
CA GLY A 68 -6.70 -20.66 0.75
C GLY A 68 -6.52 -19.41 -0.11
N ALA A 69 -5.32 -19.30 -0.68
CA ALA A 69 -4.85 -18.09 -1.35
C ALA A 69 -5.71 -17.69 -2.58
N GLN A 70 -6.32 -18.65 -3.27
CA GLN A 70 -7.14 -18.33 -4.45
C GLN A 70 -8.42 -17.54 -4.10
N TRP A 71 -8.96 -17.71 -2.89
CA TRP A 71 -10.10 -16.91 -2.38
C TRP A 71 -9.66 -15.66 -1.61
N THR A 72 -8.36 -15.40 -1.60
CA THR A 72 -7.77 -14.22 -0.98
C THR A 72 -7.36 -13.25 -2.09
N LEU A 73 -8.08 -12.14 -2.20
CA LEU A 73 -7.82 -11.08 -3.16
C LEU A 73 -6.76 -10.12 -2.61
N SER A 74 -5.81 -9.72 -3.46
CA SER A 74 -4.75 -8.78 -3.10
C SER A 74 -4.72 -7.53 -3.98
N PRO A 75 -4.25 -6.39 -3.44
CA PRO A 75 -4.08 -5.13 -4.17
C PRO A 75 -2.84 -5.11 -5.06
N GLU A 76 -1.90 -6.04 -4.87
CA GLU A 76 -0.65 -6.14 -5.65
C GLU A 76 -0.49 -7.56 -6.20
N ASP A 77 0.25 -7.70 -7.30
CA ASP A 77 0.58 -9.00 -7.91
C ASP A 77 1.75 -9.66 -7.19
N TYR A 78 1.45 -10.13 -5.98
CA TYR A 78 2.37 -10.83 -5.10
C TYR A 78 2.93 -12.12 -5.72
N LYS A 79 2.15 -12.79 -6.57
CA LYS A 79 2.61 -13.97 -7.30
C LYS A 79 3.73 -13.61 -8.28
N ALA A 80 3.59 -12.51 -9.02
CA ALA A 80 4.65 -12.04 -9.93
C ALA A 80 5.90 -11.54 -9.18
N LEU A 81 5.79 -11.25 -7.88
CA LEU A 81 6.92 -10.91 -7.01
C LEU A 81 7.55 -12.16 -6.35
N GLY A 82 6.99 -13.35 -6.56
CA GLY A 82 7.43 -14.56 -5.87
C GLY A 82 7.11 -14.59 -4.37
N ASP A 83 6.25 -13.69 -3.90
CA ASP A 83 5.91 -13.51 -2.49
C ASP A 83 4.42 -13.79 -2.27
N GLY A 84 4.00 -15.04 -2.35
CA GLY A 84 2.61 -15.46 -2.12
C GLY A 84 1.86 -15.91 -3.37
N ALA A 85 0.61 -16.34 -3.16
CA ALA A 85 -0.21 -16.96 -4.20
C ALA A 85 -1.65 -16.41 -4.22
N ASN A 86 -1.86 -15.25 -3.60
CA ASN A 86 -3.16 -14.58 -3.55
C ASN A 86 -3.62 -14.19 -4.97
N THR A 87 -4.94 -14.17 -5.17
CA THR A 87 -5.54 -13.75 -6.44
C THR A 87 -5.41 -12.24 -6.59
N TYR A 88 -4.67 -11.78 -7.60
CA TYR A 88 -4.48 -10.36 -7.85
C TYR A 88 -5.77 -9.71 -8.37
N LEU A 89 -6.36 -8.81 -7.58
CA LEU A 89 -7.47 -7.94 -8.01
C LEU A 89 -6.95 -6.54 -8.36
N GLY A 90 -6.10 -5.98 -7.51
CA GLY A 90 -5.59 -4.62 -7.67
C GLY A 90 -6.57 -3.53 -7.26
N TYR A 91 -6.17 -2.30 -7.51
CA TYR A 91 -6.96 -1.08 -7.34
C TYR A 91 -6.62 -0.12 -8.47
N SER A 92 -7.39 0.96 -8.61
CA SER A 92 -7.15 1.99 -9.60
C SER A 92 -6.88 3.32 -8.92
N VAL A 93 -5.83 4.00 -9.36
CA VAL A 93 -5.56 5.41 -9.01
C VAL A 93 -6.07 6.37 -10.08
N GLU A 94 -6.49 5.86 -11.24
CA GLU A 94 -6.79 6.66 -12.43
C GLU A 94 -7.86 7.74 -12.20
N ALA A 95 -8.92 7.41 -11.45
CA ALA A 95 -9.99 8.36 -11.16
C ALA A 95 -9.48 9.53 -10.30
N THR A 96 -8.69 9.22 -9.27
CA THR A 96 -8.05 10.23 -8.41
C THR A 96 -7.07 11.07 -9.21
N CYS A 97 -6.22 10.44 -10.02
CA CYS A 97 -5.25 11.15 -10.87
C CYS A 97 -5.91 12.13 -11.84
N LYS A 98 -7.08 11.79 -12.40
CA LYS A 98 -7.83 12.69 -13.30
C LYS A 98 -8.45 13.91 -12.60
N GLN A 99 -8.61 13.86 -11.27
CA GLN A 99 -9.15 14.98 -10.50
C GLN A 99 -8.09 16.05 -10.21
N HIS A 100 -6.80 15.70 -10.33
CA HIS A 100 -5.70 16.60 -10.05
C HIS A 100 -5.01 17.02 -11.36
N PRO A 101 -4.82 18.34 -11.60
CA PRO A 101 -4.10 18.79 -12.77
C PRO A 101 -2.63 18.37 -12.68
N PHE A 102 -2.08 17.87 -13.78
CA PHE A 102 -0.64 17.69 -13.92
C PHE A 102 0.05 19.05 -13.90
N VAL A 103 1.05 19.22 -13.03
CA VAL A 103 1.90 20.42 -12.97
C VAL A 103 3.24 20.09 -13.64
N PRO A 104 3.55 20.68 -14.81
CA PRO A 104 4.85 20.51 -15.45
C PRO A 104 6.00 20.90 -14.52
N HIS A 105 7.10 20.13 -14.53
CA HIS A 105 8.25 20.40 -13.65
C HIS A 105 8.81 21.82 -13.79
N ALA A 106 8.78 22.40 -14.99
CA ALA A 106 9.24 23.78 -15.22
C ALA A 106 8.37 24.84 -14.51
N GLU A 107 7.11 24.51 -14.20
CA GLU A 107 6.13 25.39 -13.57
C GLU A 107 6.02 25.17 -12.05
N ARG A 108 6.66 24.12 -11.52
CA ARG A 108 6.68 23.83 -10.07
C ARG A 108 7.45 24.93 -9.33
N SER A 109 6.73 25.70 -8.52
CA SER A 109 7.26 26.79 -7.71
C SER A 109 8.20 26.29 -6.60
N ALA A 110 8.00 25.07 -6.13
CA ALA A 110 8.80 24.45 -5.08
C ALA A 110 10.08 23.80 -5.66
N ASN A 111 11.21 24.04 -4.98
CA ASN A 111 12.42 23.25 -5.16
C ASN A 111 12.56 22.24 -3.99
N GLU A 112 11.51 21.44 -3.82
CA GLU A 112 11.31 20.58 -2.65
C GLU A 112 11.04 19.14 -3.07
N ALA A 113 11.42 18.21 -2.20
CA ALA A 113 11.05 16.81 -2.28
C ALA A 113 10.10 16.43 -1.15
N TYR A 114 9.16 15.55 -1.45
CA TYR A 114 8.28 14.98 -0.42
C TYR A 114 8.92 13.71 0.15
N ILE A 115 9.13 13.65 1.45
CA ILE A 115 9.54 12.43 2.14
C ILE A 115 8.29 11.62 2.49
N LEU A 116 8.20 10.41 1.95
CA LEU A 116 7.18 9.43 2.30
C LEU A 116 7.45 8.87 3.70
N ALA A 117 6.99 9.60 4.71
CA ALA A 117 6.97 9.21 6.11
C ALA A 117 5.65 9.66 6.73
N LYS A 118 4.78 8.72 7.14
CA LYS A 118 3.46 9.04 7.72
C LYS A 118 3.53 9.30 9.23
N LEU A 119 4.58 8.81 9.88
CA LEU A 119 4.84 8.90 11.31
C LEU A 119 6.24 9.48 11.52
N LEU A 120 6.42 10.35 12.52
CA LEU A 120 7.75 10.89 12.84
C LEU A 120 8.71 9.79 13.27
N SER A 121 8.22 8.73 13.94
CA SER A 121 9.04 7.57 14.26
C SER A 121 9.73 6.94 13.05
N PHE A 122 9.24 7.12 11.81
CA PHE A 122 9.89 6.54 10.62
C PHE A 122 11.25 7.17 10.29
N PHE A 123 11.58 8.30 10.91
CA PHE A 123 12.90 8.89 10.86
C PHE A 123 13.88 8.27 11.87
N LEU A 124 13.46 7.27 12.66
CA LEU A 124 14.33 6.59 13.63
C LEU A 124 15.05 5.38 13.01
N PRO A 125 16.31 5.09 13.40
CA PRO A 125 17.02 3.87 12.97
C PRO A 125 16.25 2.58 13.27
N GLU A 126 15.55 2.50 14.39
CA GLU A 126 14.77 1.34 14.84
C GLU A 126 13.52 1.08 13.96
N ARG A 127 13.25 1.97 13.00
CA ARG A 127 12.16 1.87 12.02
C ARG A 127 12.70 1.66 10.61
N ASP A 128 13.91 1.10 10.49
CA ASP A 128 14.57 0.76 9.22
C ASP A 128 14.64 1.94 8.24
N ARG A 129 14.96 3.14 8.75
CA ARG A 129 15.11 4.33 7.91
C ARG A 129 16.25 4.11 6.90
N ALA A 130 16.02 4.46 5.63
CA ALA A 130 17.02 4.32 4.58
C ALA A 130 18.09 5.41 4.60
N TRP A 131 17.72 6.62 5.08
CA TRP A 131 18.54 7.83 5.02
C TRP A 131 18.68 8.45 6.40
N THR A 132 19.90 8.81 6.80
CA THR A 132 20.14 9.55 8.03
C THR A 132 19.92 11.06 7.83
N PRO A 133 19.70 11.84 8.90
CA PRO A 133 19.63 13.30 8.83
C PRO A 133 20.87 13.92 8.17
N GLU A 134 22.07 13.39 8.43
CA GLU A 134 23.32 13.84 7.83
C GLU A 134 23.34 13.61 6.33
N MET A 135 22.90 12.43 5.86
CA MET A 135 22.79 12.13 4.43
C MET A 135 21.81 13.07 3.73
N LEU A 136 20.66 13.33 4.36
CA LEU A 136 19.65 14.26 3.85
C LEU A 136 20.23 15.67 3.75
N ASN A 137 20.97 16.11 4.76
CA ASN A 137 21.67 17.41 4.77
C ASN A 137 22.75 17.51 3.68
N GLU A 138 23.56 16.47 3.48
CA GLU A 138 24.54 16.43 2.38
C GLU A 138 23.84 16.46 1.01
N ALA A 139 22.75 15.72 0.85
CA ALA A 139 21.97 15.74 -0.37
C ALA A 139 21.36 17.12 -0.64
N THR A 140 20.88 17.82 0.39
CA THR A 140 20.45 19.22 0.25
C THR A 140 21.60 20.11 -0.18
N ARG A 141 22.81 19.98 0.39
CA ARG A 141 23.98 20.75 -0.07
C ARG A 141 24.32 20.48 -1.53
N ALA A 142 24.21 19.23 -1.97
CA ALA A 142 24.60 18.81 -3.31
C ALA A 142 23.56 19.13 -4.40
N THR A 143 22.30 19.30 -4.04
CA THR A 143 21.17 19.43 -4.99
C THR A 143 20.35 20.71 -4.82
N GLY A 144 20.45 21.38 -3.68
CA GLY A 144 19.60 22.50 -3.30
C GLY A 144 18.16 22.13 -2.95
N ILE A 145 17.82 20.84 -2.88
CA ILE A 145 16.48 20.36 -2.56
C ILE A 145 16.24 20.38 -1.05
N ALA A 146 15.16 21.05 -0.64
CA ALA A 146 14.62 20.97 0.72
C ALA A 146 13.57 19.85 0.83
N TYR A 147 13.25 19.44 2.05
CA TYR A 147 12.35 18.31 2.30
C TYR A 147 11.08 18.75 3.00
N ILE A 148 9.95 18.18 2.58
CA ILE A 148 8.69 18.27 3.31
C ILE A 148 8.15 16.88 3.64
N SER A 149 7.36 16.75 4.71
CA SER A 149 6.54 15.56 4.94
C SER A 149 5.22 15.91 5.62
N GLY A 150 4.27 14.97 5.61
CA GLY A 150 3.00 15.06 6.33
C GLY A 150 2.91 14.08 7.48
N SER A 151 3.89 14.12 8.39
CA SER A 151 4.05 13.14 9.46
C SER A 151 3.15 13.43 10.67
N THR A 152 2.50 12.39 11.20
CA THR A 152 1.90 12.43 12.54
C THR A 152 2.99 12.31 13.58
N ASN A 153 2.92 13.12 14.64
CA ASN A 153 3.81 12.96 15.79
C ASN A 153 3.32 11.82 16.69
N ASP A 154 3.89 10.64 16.51
CA ASP A 154 3.67 9.43 17.32
C ASP A 154 4.77 9.20 18.36
N THR A 155 5.66 10.18 18.56
CA THR A 155 6.73 10.14 19.56
C THR A 155 6.30 10.77 20.88
N GLN A 156 5.10 11.33 20.94
CA GLN A 156 4.51 11.83 22.18
C GLN A 156 3.98 10.68 23.02
N THR A 157 4.05 10.85 24.35
CA THR A 157 3.53 9.90 25.34
C THR A 157 2.05 9.59 25.11
N ARG A 158 1.71 8.31 25.04
CA ARG A 158 0.31 7.87 25.12
C ARG A 158 -0.05 7.68 26.59
N ASP A 159 -1.19 8.20 27.02
CA ASP A 159 -1.68 7.97 28.39
C ASP A 159 -1.83 6.45 28.61
N GLY A 160 -0.99 5.89 29.48
CA GLY A 160 -1.09 4.51 29.93
C GLY A 160 -2.14 4.38 31.04
N PRO A 161 -2.72 3.20 31.27
CA PRO A 161 -3.51 2.97 32.47
C PRO A 161 -2.62 3.16 33.71
N ALA A 162 -3.07 3.98 34.66
CA ALA A 162 -2.39 4.13 35.95
C ALA A 162 -2.17 2.74 36.59
N PRO A 163 -0.98 2.43 37.14
CA PRO A 163 0.03 3.35 37.68
C PRO A 163 1.31 3.49 36.82
N GLN A 164 1.27 3.15 35.53
CA GLN A 164 2.46 3.26 34.67
C GLN A 164 2.66 4.72 34.23
N GLU A 165 3.84 5.28 34.53
CA GLU A 165 4.21 6.59 34.01
C GLU A 165 4.11 6.58 32.48
N PRO A 166 3.52 7.62 31.87
CA PRO A 166 3.43 7.70 30.42
C PRO A 166 4.84 7.72 29.83
N ALA A 167 5.22 6.64 29.15
CA ALA A 167 6.46 6.55 28.38
C ALA A 167 6.16 6.77 26.90
N PRO A 168 6.97 7.55 26.17
CA PRO A 168 6.81 7.68 24.73
C PRO A 168 7.09 6.31 24.10
N MET A 169 6.24 5.92 23.14
CA MET A 169 6.42 4.66 22.41
C MET A 169 7.71 4.69 21.57
N TRP A 170 8.13 5.89 21.15
CA TRP A 170 9.27 6.14 20.29
C TRP A 170 10.06 7.36 20.75
N ALA A 171 11.38 7.35 20.55
CA ALA A 171 12.21 8.53 20.76
C ALA A 171 11.83 9.66 19.79
N VAL A 172 12.16 10.90 20.14
CA VAL A 172 12.02 12.03 19.21
C VAL A 172 13.13 11.91 18.16
N PRO A 173 12.82 11.82 16.86
CA PRO A 173 13.84 11.70 15.82
C PRO A 173 14.61 13.00 15.66
N GLU A 174 15.89 12.86 15.30
CA GLU A 174 16.63 13.94 14.66
C GLU A 174 16.15 14.09 13.21
N LEU A 175 15.99 15.35 12.77
CA LEU A 175 15.46 15.71 11.46
C LEU A 175 16.50 16.56 10.71
N PRO A 176 16.54 16.51 9.37
CA PRO A 176 17.48 17.33 8.61
C PRO A 176 17.19 18.83 8.76
N GLU A 177 18.20 19.68 8.52
CA GLU A 177 18.14 21.11 8.76
C GLU A 177 17.11 21.82 7.85
N LYS A 178 17.00 21.39 6.59
CA LYS A 178 16.07 21.93 5.58
C LYS A 178 14.84 21.05 5.45
N TYR A 179 14.16 20.82 6.57
CA TYR A 179 12.98 19.98 6.68
C TYR A 179 11.79 20.73 7.26
N THR A 180 10.62 20.51 6.67
CA THR A 180 9.34 21.01 7.20
C THR A 180 8.36 19.84 7.35
N ASN A 181 7.84 19.62 8.56
CA ASN A 181 6.67 18.76 8.75
C ASN A 181 5.39 19.59 8.61
N GLU A 182 4.64 19.37 7.54
CA GLU A 182 3.37 20.05 7.27
C GLU A 182 2.18 19.35 7.97
N GLY A 183 2.41 18.22 8.63
CA GLY A 183 1.37 17.42 9.27
C GLY A 183 0.42 16.75 8.28
N ARG A 184 -0.60 16.08 8.81
CA ARG A 184 -1.59 15.39 7.97
C ARG A 184 -2.49 16.41 7.26
N ARG A 185 -2.72 16.18 5.97
CA ARG A 185 -3.66 16.94 5.15
C ARG A 185 -4.83 16.04 4.69
N PRO A 186 -5.99 16.62 4.37
CA PRO A 186 -6.99 15.94 3.56
C PRO A 186 -6.38 15.41 2.26
N GLN A 187 -6.88 14.27 1.76
CA GLN A 187 -6.27 13.58 0.62
C GLN A 187 -6.13 14.48 -0.62
N PHE A 188 -7.17 15.26 -0.94
CA PHE A 188 -7.15 16.14 -2.10
C PHE A 188 -6.04 17.20 -2.01
N GLU A 189 -5.95 17.92 -0.89
CA GLU A 189 -4.91 18.91 -0.63
C GLU A 189 -3.50 18.29 -0.58
N PHE A 190 -3.38 17.07 -0.05
CA PHE A 190 -2.13 16.33 -0.06
C PHE A 190 -1.65 16.07 -1.49
N LEU A 191 -2.53 15.65 -2.40
CA LEU A 191 -2.19 15.37 -3.78
C LEU A 191 -1.87 16.63 -4.59
N GLU A 192 -2.59 17.74 -4.34
CA GLU A 192 -2.22 19.04 -4.91
C GLU A 192 -0.81 19.46 -4.47
N ARG A 193 -0.51 19.33 -3.17
CA ARG A 193 0.83 19.64 -2.65
C ARG A 193 1.90 18.70 -3.22
N LEU A 194 1.60 17.42 -3.36
CA LEU A 194 2.52 16.43 -3.92
C LEU A 194 2.84 16.73 -5.39
N ALA A 195 1.87 17.20 -6.19
CA ALA A 195 2.07 17.55 -7.59
C ALA A 195 3.10 18.67 -7.82
N GLU A 196 3.34 19.52 -6.82
CA GLU A 196 4.35 20.59 -6.86
C GLU A 196 5.77 20.10 -6.58
N MET A 197 5.94 18.87 -6.10
CA MET A 197 7.22 18.36 -5.61
C MET A 197 8.11 17.90 -6.75
N ARG A 198 9.43 18.02 -6.62
CA ARG A 198 10.38 17.56 -7.63
C ARG A 198 10.48 16.03 -7.67
N VAL A 199 10.41 15.40 -6.50
CA VAL A 199 10.59 13.97 -6.33
C VAL A 199 9.91 13.51 -5.03
N LEU A 200 9.37 12.29 -5.04
CA LEU A 200 8.93 11.58 -3.84
C LEU A 200 10.08 10.69 -3.36
N ILE A 201 10.44 10.81 -2.08
CA ILE A 201 11.55 10.06 -1.48
C ILE A 201 11.00 9.07 -0.47
N GLY A 202 11.21 7.78 -0.71
CA GLY A 202 10.92 6.74 0.24
C GLY A 202 11.87 6.78 1.44
N MET A 203 11.35 6.73 2.67
CA MET A 203 12.17 6.65 3.90
C MET A 203 12.46 5.20 4.32
N GLY A 204 11.85 4.20 3.68
CA GLY A 204 11.87 2.79 4.10
C GLY A 204 10.51 2.33 4.63
N ASN A 205 9.81 3.19 5.36
CA ASN A 205 8.45 2.96 5.85
C ASN A 205 7.50 4.09 5.45
N PRO A 206 6.20 3.81 5.20
CA PRO A 206 5.56 2.50 5.24
C PRO A 206 5.84 1.67 3.97
N ILE A 207 5.84 0.34 4.10
CA ILE A 207 6.00 -0.61 3.00
C ILE A 207 4.73 -0.64 2.12
N THR A 208 4.92 -0.67 0.80
CA THR A 208 3.87 -0.87 -0.22
C THR A 208 2.68 0.09 -0.04
N SER A 209 2.97 1.38 0.19
CA SER A 209 1.95 2.44 0.23
C SER A 209 1.44 2.73 -1.18
N PRO A 210 0.16 3.12 -1.39
CA PRO A 210 -0.31 3.58 -2.71
C PRO A 210 0.33 4.92 -3.16
N THR A 211 0.89 5.71 -2.24
CA THR A 211 1.40 7.06 -2.50
C THR A 211 2.40 7.18 -3.65
N PRO A 212 3.35 6.25 -3.87
CA PRO A 212 4.20 6.28 -5.05
C PRO A 212 3.46 6.16 -6.38
N TYR A 213 2.35 5.40 -6.45
CA TYR A 213 1.51 5.40 -7.66
C TYR A 213 0.83 6.75 -7.89
N ASP A 214 0.34 7.38 -6.81
CA ASP A 214 -0.20 8.75 -6.87
C ASP A 214 0.87 9.74 -7.35
N ALA A 215 2.10 9.65 -6.82
CA ALA A 215 3.21 10.50 -7.25
C ALA A 215 3.51 10.35 -8.75
N LEU A 216 3.63 9.11 -9.24
CA LEU A 216 3.87 8.84 -10.66
C LEU A 216 2.77 9.43 -11.54
N CYS A 217 1.50 9.31 -11.13
CA CYS A 217 0.40 9.85 -11.91
C CYS A 217 0.33 11.38 -11.89
N LEU A 218 0.88 12.03 -10.88
CA LEU A 218 1.09 13.48 -10.83
C LEU A 218 2.39 13.93 -11.52
N GLY A 219 3.15 12.98 -12.09
CA GLY A 219 4.41 13.24 -12.77
C GLY A 219 5.56 13.54 -11.81
N VAL A 220 5.55 12.95 -10.62
CA VAL A 220 6.58 13.04 -9.60
C VAL A 220 7.32 11.70 -9.53
N PRO A 221 8.59 11.62 -9.94
CA PRO A 221 9.38 10.40 -9.82
C PRO A 221 9.51 9.92 -8.36
N PHE A 222 9.74 8.62 -8.18
CA PHE A 222 9.88 8.01 -6.86
C PHE A 222 11.30 7.47 -6.64
N ILE A 223 11.93 7.84 -5.54
CA ILE A 223 13.15 7.18 -5.03
C ILE A 223 12.72 6.06 -4.10
N ASN A 224 12.90 4.82 -4.53
CA ASN A 224 12.54 3.60 -3.80
C ASN A 224 13.77 3.03 -3.09
N PRO A 225 13.87 3.11 -1.76
CA PRO A 225 15.01 2.51 -1.07
C PRO A 225 14.98 0.99 -1.13
N ILE A 226 16.14 0.40 -1.42
CA ILE A 226 16.46 -1.02 -1.27
C ILE A 226 17.05 -1.20 0.14
N LEU A 227 16.26 -1.77 1.04
CA LEU A 227 16.59 -1.90 2.45
C LEU A 227 17.49 -3.11 2.71
N PHE A 228 17.26 -4.20 1.96
CA PHE A 228 18.07 -5.42 2.03
C PHE A 228 18.25 -6.01 0.64
N TRP A 229 19.40 -6.63 0.39
CA TRP A 229 19.78 -7.24 -0.88
C TRP A 229 20.84 -8.31 -0.65
N ASP A 230 21.03 -9.18 -1.65
CA ASP A 230 22.20 -10.06 -1.70
C ASP A 230 23.45 -9.25 -2.10
N SER A 231 24.41 -9.12 -1.17
CA SER A 231 25.63 -8.35 -1.41
C SER A 231 26.60 -9.03 -2.39
N GLU A 232 26.48 -10.34 -2.62
CA GLU A 232 27.26 -11.04 -3.63
C GLU A 232 26.70 -10.77 -5.04
N ASN A 233 25.38 -10.56 -5.16
CA ASN A 233 24.69 -10.30 -6.41
C ASN A 233 23.76 -9.07 -6.31
N PRO A 234 24.29 -7.86 -6.07
CA PRO A 234 23.47 -6.68 -5.76
C PRO A 234 22.55 -6.25 -6.91
N ALA A 235 22.84 -6.64 -8.15
CA ALA A 235 21.98 -6.33 -9.30
C ALA A 235 20.74 -7.25 -9.41
N ASP A 236 20.70 -8.36 -8.66
CA ASP A 236 19.58 -9.29 -8.70
C ASP A 236 18.38 -8.76 -7.90
N ARG A 237 17.41 -8.20 -8.62
CA ARG A 237 16.18 -7.63 -8.04
C ARG A 237 15.31 -8.66 -7.34
N SER A 238 15.46 -9.95 -7.63
CA SER A 238 14.66 -11.00 -6.96
C SER A 238 15.01 -11.13 -5.48
N HIS A 239 16.18 -10.64 -5.07
CA HIS A 239 16.64 -10.60 -3.68
C HIS A 239 16.50 -9.22 -3.03
N TRP A 240 15.93 -8.24 -3.72
CA TRP A 240 15.73 -6.90 -3.17
C TRP A 240 14.50 -6.87 -2.26
N TRP A 241 14.72 -6.52 -0.99
CA TRP A 241 13.65 -6.01 -0.15
C TRP A 241 13.64 -4.48 -0.22
N THR A 242 12.62 -3.93 -0.89
CA THR A 242 12.48 -2.48 -1.07
C THR A 242 11.26 -1.94 -0.33
N GLN A 243 11.19 -0.62 -0.15
CA GLN A 243 9.98 -0.01 0.43
C GLN A 243 8.73 -0.30 -0.41
N HIS A 244 8.84 -0.31 -1.74
CA HIS A 244 7.72 -0.58 -2.63
C HIS A 244 8.06 -1.65 -3.67
N ALA A 245 8.03 -2.93 -3.25
CA ALA A 245 8.42 -4.07 -4.09
C ALA A 245 7.76 -4.13 -5.48
N PRO A 246 6.44 -3.88 -5.66
CA PRO A 246 5.85 -3.85 -7.00
C PRO A 246 6.52 -2.87 -7.98
N LEU A 247 6.97 -1.72 -7.46
CA LEU A 247 7.56 -0.61 -8.24
C LEU A 247 9.07 -0.75 -8.41
N SER A 248 9.74 -1.67 -7.71
CA SER A 248 11.17 -1.92 -7.92
C SER A 248 11.48 -2.49 -9.31
N ARG A 249 10.45 -2.97 -10.02
CA ARG A 249 10.52 -3.43 -11.41
C ARG A 249 10.56 -2.28 -12.43
N LEU A 250 10.24 -1.06 -12.02
CA LEU A 250 10.40 0.12 -12.87
C LEU A 250 11.82 0.68 -12.74
N ASP A 251 12.21 1.44 -13.75
CA ASP A 251 13.50 2.09 -13.88
C ASP A 251 13.34 3.62 -13.99
N PRO A 252 14.46 4.37 -13.88
CA PRO A 252 14.48 5.77 -14.25
C PRO A 252 13.92 5.98 -15.67
N PRO A 253 13.18 7.08 -15.92
CA PRO A 253 13.01 8.24 -15.03
C PRO A 253 11.85 8.12 -14.03
N TYR A 254 11.13 7.00 -13.99
CA TYR A 254 9.94 6.85 -13.12
C TYR A 254 10.31 6.49 -11.69
N VAL A 255 11.12 5.44 -11.53
CA VAL A 255 11.52 4.92 -10.21
C VAL A 255 13.03 4.77 -10.15
N TYR A 256 13.63 5.39 -9.15
CA TYR A 256 15.05 5.27 -8.84
C TYR A 256 15.22 4.35 -7.64
N ASN A 257 15.64 3.11 -7.89
CA ASN A 257 15.92 2.16 -6.82
C ASN A 257 17.33 2.41 -6.28
N VAL A 258 17.46 2.71 -4.98
CA VAL A 258 18.73 3.12 -4.37
C VAL A 258 18.99 2.30 -3.12
N PHE A 259 20.19 1.77 -2.96
CA PHE A 259 20.58 1.04 -1.75
C PHE A 259 20.55 1.94 -0.52
N ALA A 260 19.96 1.46 0.58
CA ALA A 260 19.95 2.19 1.83
C ALA A 260 21.38 2.52 2.28
N ASN A 261 21.56 3.71 2.84
CA ASN A 261 22.88 4.26 3.23
C ASN A 261 23.86 4.56 2.06
N ASP A 262 23.46 4.46 0.80
CA ASP A 262 24.25 4.91 -0.35
C ASP A 262 24.03 6.41 -0.61
N LEU A 263 24.88 7.27 -0.03
CA LEU A 263 24.76 8.73 -0.19
C LEU A 263 24.97 9.16 -1.65
N GLU A 264 25.92 8.57 -2.35
CA GLU A 264 26.23 8.95 -3.74
C GLU A 264 25.06 8.57 -4.66
N GLY A 265 24.56 7.34 -4.54
CA GLY A 265 23.38 6.88 -5.26
C GLY A 265 22.15 7.72 -4.94
N PHE A 266 21.94 8.09 -3.68
CA PHE A 266 20.83 8.94 -3.26
C PHE A 266 20.89 10.34 -3.89
N VAL A 267 22.06 11.00 -3.84
CA VAL A 267 22.27 12.31 -4.48
C VAL A 267 22.10 12.22 -5.99
N SER A 268 22.63 11.17 -6.62
CA SER A 268 22.50 10.94 -8.06
C SER A 268 21.04 10.71 -8.46
N ALA A 269 20.26 9.98 -7.65
CA ALA A 269 18.85 9.74 -7.89
C ALA A 269 18.02 11.04 -7.79
N ILE A 270 18.28 11.90 -6.82
CA ILE A 270 17.61 13.21 -6.72
C ILE A 270 17.92 14.06 -7.96
N LYS A 271 19.20 14.16 -8.36
CA LYS A 271 19.59 14.90 -9.57
C LYS A 271 18.93 14.31 -10.81
N GLY A 272 18.99 12.99 -10.98
CA GLY A 272 18.35 12.29 -12.09
C GLY A 272 16.85 12.58 -12.19
N ALA A 273 16.14 12.53 -11.06
CA ALA A 273 14.69 12.82 -11.01
C ALA A 273 14.36 14.28 -11.38
N VAL A 274 15.21 15.23 -10.99
CA VAL A 274 15.05 16.65 -11.33
C VAL A 274 15.38 16.90 -12.81
N ASP A 275 16.47 16.31 -13.31
CA ASP A 275 16.97 16.53 -14.67
C ASP A 275 16.16 15.77 -15.74
N ASN A 276 15.44 14.72 -15.34
CA ASN A 276 14.64 13.87 -16.24
C ASN A 276 13.17 13.85 -15.78
N PRO A 277 12.44 14.97 -15.95
CA PRO A 277 11.07 15.07 -15.50
C PRO A 277 10.15 14.11 -16.28
N ILE A 278 9.21 13.49 -15.58
CA ILE A 278 8.21 12.62 -16.19
C ILE A 278 6.90 13.35 -16.43
N GLN A 279 6.15 12.88 -17.43
CA GLN A 279 4.74 13.21 -17.59
C GLN A 279 3.89 12.42 -16.58
N SER A 280 2.62 12.77 -16.46
CA SER A 280 1.63 11.94 -15.76
C SER A 280 1.71 10.48 -16.23
N PHE A 281 1.92 9.57 -15.29
CA PHE A 281 2.11 8.15 -15.58
C PHE A 281 1.25 7.27 -14.67
N VAL A 282 0.22 6.65 -15.23
CA VAL A 282 -0.58 5.61 -14.57
C VAL A 282 -0.21 4.27 -15.18
N LEU A 283 0.31 3.35 -14.37
CA LEU A 283 0.64 2.00 -14.80
C LEU A 283 -0.60 1.31 -15.39
N ASP A 284 -0.42 0.50 -16.43
CA ASP A 284 -1.52 -0.21 -17.08
C ASP A 284 -2.33 -1.07 -16.11
N ASP A 285 -1.67 -1.70 -15.14
CA ASP A 285 -2.34 -2.51 -14.12
C ASP A 285 -3.17 -1.70 -13.13
N MET A 286 -2.90 -0.40 -12.97
CA MET A 286 -3.61 0.53 -12.10
C MET A 286 -4.68 1.35 -12.83
N LYS A 287 -4.96 1.05 -14.11
CA LYS A 287 -6.10 1.61 -14.85
C LYS A 287 -7.38 0.87 -14.49
N ILE A 288 -8.51 1.59 -14.47
CA ILE A 288 -9.79 0.98 -14.06
C ILE A 288 -10.17 -0.21 -14.94
N GLN A 289 -9.90 -0.13 -16.25
CA GLN A 289 -10.20 -1.21 -17.20
C GLN A 289 -9.43 -2.50 -16.90
N SER A 290 -8.21 -2.40 -16.34
CA SER A 290 -7.43 -3.58 -15.96
C SER A 290 -7.98 -4.22 -14.69
N VAL A 291 -8.39 -3.40 -13.71
CA VAL A 291 -9.08 -3.88 -12.50
C VAL A 291 -10.40 -4.56 -12.88
N GLU A 292 -11.21 -3.94 -13.75
CA GLU A 292 -12.48 -4.49 -14.24
C GLU A 292 -12.28 -5.83 -14.95
N ARG A 293 -11.23 -5.95 -15.78
CA ARG A 293 -10.90 -7.21 -16.45
C ARG A 293 -10.55 -8.32 -15.45
N ARG A 294 -9.74 -8.01 -14.44
CA ARG A 294 -9.39 -8.97 -13.38
C ARG A 294 -10.62 -9.36 -12.56
N LEU A 295 -11.43 -8.39 -12.15
CA LEU A 295 -12.68 -8.63 -11.44
C LEU A 295 -13.65 -9.49 -12.27
N HIS A 296 -13.80 -9.19 -13.56
CA HIS A 296 -14.63 -9.98 -14.46
C HIS A 296 -14.14 -11.43 -14.53
N ALA A 297 -12.83 -11.65 -14.70
CA ALA A 297 -12.26 -13.00 -14.71
C ALA A 297 -12.52 -13.76 -13.39
N ILE A 298 -12.38 -13.09 -12.25
CA ILE A 298 -12.74 -13.65 -10.93
C ILE A 298 -14.22 -14.03 -10.91
N LEU A 299 -15.13 -13.15 -11.33
CA LEU A 299 -16.57 -13.41 -11.30
C LEU A 299 -17.05 -14.50 -12.29
N GLN A 300 -16.30 -14.76 -13.36
CA GLN A 300 -16.60 -15.82 -14.33
C GLN A 300 -16.02 -17.18 -13.95
N HIS A 301 -15.13 -17.25 -12.95
CA HIS A 301 -14.51 -18.50 -12.53
C HIS A 301 -15.51 -19.40 -11.79
N ASP A 302 -15.44 -20.71 -12.02
CA ASP A 302 -16.27 -21.71 -11.35
C ASP A 302 -15.72 -22.02 -9.94
N TRP A 303 -15.98 -21.09 -9.02
CA TRP A 303 -15.55 -21.21 -7.63
C TRP A 303 -16.23 -22.35 -6.88
N ASP A 304 -17.45 -22.75 -7.27
CA ASP A 304 -18.14 -23.90 -6.66
C ASP A 304 -17.45 -25.20 -7.06
N GLY A 305 -17.13 -25.36 -8.34
CA GLY A 305 -16.35 -26.48 -8.85
C GLY A 305 -14.93 -26.54 -8.26
N GLU A 306 -14.25 -25.41 -8.08
CA GLU A 306 -12.94 -25.36 -7.40
C GLU A 306 -13.07 -25.73 -5.91
N ALA A 307 -14.05 -25.18 -5.18
CA ALA A 307 -14.28 -25.52 -3.77
C ALA A 307 -14.63 -27.01 -3.59
N THR A 308 -15.43 -27.56 -4.50
CA THR A 308 -15.77 -28.99 -4.54
C THR A 308 -14.54 -29.86 -4.78
N ARG A 309 -13.65 -29.47 -5.71
CA ARG A 309 -12.37 -30.18 -5.96
C ARG A 309 -11.46 -30.20 -4.73
N LEU A 310 -11.51 -29.14 -3.92
CA LEU A 310 -10.78 -29.04 -2.66
C LEU A 310 -11.45 -29.78 -1.48
N GLY A 311 -12.60 -30.43 -1.71
CA GLY A 311 -13.29 -31.24 -0.71
C GLY A 311 -14.12 -30.45 0.30
N TRP A 312 -14.54 -29.23 -0.03
CA TRP A 312 -15.31 -28.36 0.88
C TRP A 312 -16.82 -28.49 0.76
N SER A 313 -17.33 -29.09 -0.32
CA SER A 313 -18.78 -29.25 -0.53
C SER A 313 -19.47 -30.19 0.48
N SER A 314 -18.71 -30.91 1.31
CA SER A 314 -19.22 -31.91 2.26
C SER A 314 -18.92 -31.64 3.74
N LYS A 315 -18.32 -30.50 4.11
CA LYS A 315 -17.91 -30.20 5.50
C LYS A 315 -18.72 -29.11 6.21
N LEU A 316 -19.67 -28.47 5.52
CA LEU A 316 -20.47 -27.36 6.05
C LEU A 316 -21.99 -27.57 5.86
N GLN A 317 -22.43 -28.78 5.51
CA GLN A 317 -23.82 -29.23 5.66
C GLN A 317 -23.97 -29.91 7.02
#